data_AF-A0A9W6PGA1-F1
#
_entry.id   AF-A0A9W6PGA1-F1
#
_cell.length_a   1.000
_cell.length_b   1.000
_cell.length_c   1.000
_cell.angle_alpha   90.00
_cell.angle_beta   90.00
_cell.angle_gamma   90.00
#
_symmetry.space_group_name_H-M   'P 1'
#
loop_
_entity.id
_entity.type
_entity.pdbx_description
1 polymer ?
#
loop_
_entity_poly.entity_id
_entity_poly.type
_entity_poly.pdbx_seq_one_letter_code
_entity_poly.pdbx_strand_id
1 'polypeptide(L)'
;MNASPPDESAHGHPTGAAPAPRPLEVEVFTGPESAFFATSSLIMGERTAILVDAQLTRSAGRELAEWIAGKGRDLLAIVVSHQHPDHYFGAEEVLRLFPTAQLVAAPSVVEGIGRTAAAKVAQWKPVYGDDIPDQPLLPAPLLPQPLVIDGQLIRVLQLGQGDSAGSTVTHLPSIRTVVAGDFAYNGTHVWTADTDPDARGQWSHNLGLIADLGVDRVIAGHRAPGADDAAHRVLAFTAGYLRDFDEALHDHPDDPEALTAAMNARYGGLTLPAILEHGAAANTARREIPTEADGVDGLDGVVEGEDVVEAEVGDGER
;
A
#
# COMPACT_ATOMS: atom_id res chain seq x y z
N MET A 1 -32.77 26.97 74.19
CA MET A 1 -31.76 26.35 73.31
C MET A 1 -32.51 25.54 72.27
N ASN A 2 -32.80 26.14 71.10
CA ASN A 2 -33.39 25.43 69.97
C ASN A 2 -32.38 25.51 68.82
N ALA A 3 -31.90 24.35 68.39
CA ALA A 3 -30.92 24.21 67.33
C ALA A 3 -31.58 24.43 65.96
N SER A 4 -30.97 25.26 65.13
CA SER A 4 -31.27 25.40 63.70
C SER A 4 -30.87 24.13 62.94
N PRO A 5 -31.57 23.76 61.85
CA PRO A 5 -31.14 22.67 60.98
C PRO A 5 -29.98 23.12 60.08
N PRO A 6 -29.15 22.18 59.56
CA PRO A 6 -28.07 22.52 58.65
C PRO A 6 -28.61 22.78 57.23
N ASP A 7 -28.00 23.76 56.58
CA ASP A 7 -28.20 24.15 55.20
C ASP A 7 -27.37 23.23 54.28
N GLU A 8 -28.00 22.23 53.65
CA GLU A 8 -27.39 21.46 52.57
C GLU A 8 -27.63 22.15 51.23
N SER A 9 -26.89 23.23 50.96
CA SER A 9 -26.75 23.76 49.61
C SER A 9 -25.71 22.93 48.85
N ALA A 10 -26.15 21.79 48.30
CA ALA A 10 -25.34 21.01 47.36
C ALA A 10 -25.08 21.85 46.09
N HIS A 11 -23.86 22.39 45.97
CA HIS A 11 -23.36 22.99 44.73
C HIS A 11 -23.11 21.89 43.70
N GLY A 12 -24.15 21.54 42.95
CA GLY A 12 -24.02 20.76 41.72
C GLY A 12 -23.13 21.53 40.75
N HIS A 13 -21.89 21.09 40.61
CA HIS A 13 -21.04 21.51 39.50
C HIS A 13 -21.70 21.03 38.21
N PRO A 14 -21.98 21.91 37.24
CA PRO A 14 -22.39 21.44 35.93
C PRO A 14 -21.23 20.65 35.35
N THR A 15 -21.40 19.33 35.19
CA THR A 15 -20.53 18.51 34.35
C THR A 15 -20.78 18.95 32.91
N GLY A 16 -20.14 20.06 32.52
CA GLY A 16 -20.12 20.52 31.15
C GLY A 16 -19.52 19.40 30.29
N ALA A 17 -20.35 18.79 29.45
CA ALA A 17 -19.87 17.86 28.45
C ALA A 17 -18.78 18.56 27.64
N ALA A 18 -17.63 17.90 27.47
CA ALA A 18 -16.57 18.41 26.63
C ALA A 18 -17.15 18.69 25.23
N PRO A 19 -16.75 19.79 24.56
CA PRO A 19 -17.22 20.10 23.23
C PRO A 19 -16.92 18.92 22.30
N ALA A 20 -17.84 18.62 21.39
CA ALA A 20 -17.66 17.55 20.42
C ALA A 20 -16.38 17.82 19.60
N PRO A 21 -15.53 16.79 19.38
CA PRO A 21 -14.30 16.95 18.61
C PRO A 21 -14.61 17.46 17.21
N ARG A 22 -13.74 18.34 16.70
CA ARG A 22 -13.86 18.83 15.32
C ARG A 22 -13.77 17.64 14.34
N PRO A 23 -14.59 17.62 13.27
CA PRO A 23 -14.48 16.59 12.24
C PRO A 23 -13.06 16.52 11.67
N LEU A 24 -12.62 15.32 11.32
CA LEU A 24 -11.36 15.16 10.59
C LEU A 24 -11.46 15.85 9.22
N GLU A 25 -10.36 16.44 8.80
CA GLU A 25 -10.19 16.98 7.45
C GLU A 25 -9.23 16.06 6.69
N VAL A 26 -9.49 15.82 5.39
CA VAL A 26 -8.59 15.05 4.54
C VAL A 26 -8.30 15.87 3.28
N GLU A 27 -7.05 16.29 3.17
CA GLU A 27 -6.51 16.89 1.97
C GLU A 27 -5.61 15.89 1.23
N VAL A 28 -5.62 15.97 -0.10
CA VAL A 28 -4.90 15.04 -0.97
C VAL A 28 -3.87 15.82 -1.77
N PHE A 29 -2.61 15.43 -1.64
CA PHE A 29 -1.53 15.81 -2.54
C PHE A 29 -1.46 14.78 -3.66
N THR A 30 -1.48 15.23 -4.92
CA THR A 30 -1.29 14.37 -6.08
C THR A 30 0.06 14.70 -6.70
N GLY A 31 0.94 13.71 -6.78
CA GLY A 31 2.26 13.85 -7.39
C GLY A 31 2.17 14.22 -8.87
N PRO A 32 3.31 14.59 -9.49
CA PRO A 32 3.34 14.88 -10.92
C PRO A 32 3.03 13.63 -11.75
N GLU A 33 2.66 13.83 -13.02
CA GLU A 33 2.44 12.71 -13.97
C GLU A 33 3.68 11.83 -14.11
N SER A 34 4.87 12.44 -14.06
CA SER A 34 6.16 11.74 -14.08
C SER A 34 6.38 10.82 -12.89
N ALA A 35 5.60 10.96 -11.82
CA ALA A 35 5.55 10.06 -10.66
C ALA A 35 4.14 9.44 -10.53
N PHE A 36 3.54 9.12 -11.68
CA PHE A 36 2.30 8.36 -11.81
C PHE A 36 1.07 8.99 -11.16
N PHE A 37 1.04 10.30 -10.87
CA PHE A 37 -0.06 10.90 -10.12
C PHE A 37 -0.38 10.15 -8.79
N ALA A 38 0.63 9.54 -8.18
CA ALA A 38 0.49 8.88 -6.89
C ALA A 38 0.01 9.88 -5.84
N THR A 39 -0.89 9.45 -4.95
CA THR A 39 -1.52 10.32 -3.97
C THR A 39 -0.92 10.14 -2.59
N SER A 40 -0.82 11.25 -1.87
CA SER A 40 -0.55 11.28 -0.44
C SER A 40 -1.71 11.98 0.25
N SER A 41 -2.31 11.32 1.25
CA SER A 41 -3.47 11.85 1.96
C SER A 41 -3.08 12.32 3.36
N LEU A 42 -3.24 13.61 3.63
CA LEU A 42 -3.02 14.17 4.96
C LEU A 42 -4.34 14.23 5.72
N ILE A 43 -4.44 13.39 6.73
CA ILE A 43 -5.57 13.29 7.65
C ILE A 43 -5.29 14.21 8.83
N MET A 44 -6.08 15.25 8.99
CA MET A 44 -5.86 16.30 9.98
C MET A 44 -6.95 16.31 11.03
N GLY A 45 -6.53 16.27 12.28
CA GLY A 45 -7.35 16.68 13.42
C GLY A 45 -7.15 18.17 13.73
N GLU A 46 -7.51 18.54 14.96
CA GLU A 46 -7.38 19.91 15.45
C GLU A 46 -5.91 20.34 15.61
N ARG A 47 -5.05 19.44 16.09
CA ARG A 47 -3.63 19.75 16.38
C ARG A 47 -2.68 18.82 15.64
N THR A 48 -3.10 17.59 15.43
CA THR A 48 -2.25 16.50 14.96
C THR A 48 -2.68 16.03 13.58
N ALA A 49 -1.75 15.42 12.85
CA ALA A 49 -2.02 14.85 11.54
C ALA A 49 -1.34 13.49 11.34
N ILE A 50 -1.89 12.69 10.44
CA ILE A 50 -1.30 11.46 9.91
C ILE A 50 -1.24 11.60 8.39
N LEU A 51 -0.09 11.28 7.82
CA LEU A 51 0.07 11.17 6.38
C LEU A 51 -0.13 9.70 5.98
N VAL A 52 -0.85 9.46 4.89
CA VAL A 52 -0.88 8.16 4.21
C VAL A 52 -0.11 8.32 2.89
N ASP A 53 0.93 7.51 2.73
CA ASP A 53 1.85 7.44 1.58
C ASP A 53 2.69 8.71 1.32
N ALA A 54 3.88 8.54 0.75
CA ALA A 54 4.92 9.58 0.74
C ALA A 54 5.66 9.76 -0.61
N GLN A 55 5.00 9.46 -1.73
CA GLN A 55 5.49 9.72 -3.09
C GLN A 55 6.72 8.90 -3.50
N LEU A 56 7.00 8.88 -4.82
CA LEU A 56 8.07 8.09 -5.44
C LEU A 56 9.46 8.69 -5.34
N THR A 57 9.57 9.98 -5.60
CA THR A 57 10.87 10.61 -5.78
C THR A 57 11.22 11.49 -4.59
N ARG A 58 12.51 11.76 -4.40
CA ARG A 58 12.97 12.72 -3.40
C ARG A 58 12.41 14.11 -3.68
N SER A 59 12.34 14.53 -4.94
CA SER A 59 11.72 15.80 -5.34
C SER A 59 10.26 15.90 -4.91
N ALA A 60 9.43 14.92 -5.27
CA ALA A 60 8.02 14.89 -4.86
C ALA A 60 7.87 14.77 -3.34
N GLY A 61 8.75 14.01 -2.67
CA GLY A 61 8.80 13.91 -1.20
C GLY A 61 9.10 15.25 -0.52
N ARG A 62 10.02 16.07 -1.07
CA ARG A 62 10.30 17.43 -0.57
C ARG A 62 9.12 18.37 -0.77
N GLU A 63 8.51 18.37 -1.95
CA GLU A 63 7.31 19.17 -2.23
C GLU A 63 6.16 18.80 -1.30
N LEU A 64 5.96 17.50 -1.07
CA LEU A 64 5.00 16.99 -0.10
C LEU A 64 5.32 17.47 1.32
N ALA A 65 6.58 17.40 1.74
CA ALA A 65 7.00 17.83 3.08
C ALA A 65 6.71 19.33 3.32
N GLU A 66 7.01 20.18 2.34
CA GLU A 66 6.69 21.61 2.39
C GLU A 66 5.18 21.87 2.39
N TRP A 67 4.42 21.13 1.57
CA TRP A 67 2.96 21.21 1.54
C TRP A 67 2.34 20.84 2.89
N ILE A 68 2.83 19.80 3.57
CA ILE A 68 2.40 19.41 4.93
C ILE A 68 2.76 20.50 5.94
N ALA A 69 3.96 21.08 5.87
CA ALA A 69 4.40 22.13 6.80
C ALA A 69 3.47 23.36 6.74
N GLY A 70 2.95 23.68 5.55
CA GLY A 70 1.97 24.75 5.36
C GLY A 70 0.62 24.51 6.05
N LYS A 71 0.32 23.30 6.55
CA LYS A 71 -0.96 22.96 7.19
C LYS A 71 -1.00 23.24 8.69
N GLY A 72 0.15 23.45 9.32
CA GLY A 72 0.24 23.82 10.74
C GLY A 72 -0.35 22.77 11.68
N ARG A 73 -0.03 21.49 11.45
CA ARG A 73 -0.35 20.37 12.32
C ARG A 73 0.92 19.61 12.71
N ASP A 74 0.92 19.04 13.90
CA ASP A 74 1.98 18.13 14.35
C ASP A 74 1.82 16.79 13.63
N LEU A 75 2.72 16.46 12.69
CA LEU A 75 2.71 15.18 12.01
C LEU A 75 3.18 14.08 12.98
N LEU A 76 2.27 13.15 13.31
CA LEU A 76 2.57 12.06 14.25
C LEU A 76 3.15 10.84 13.55
N ALA A 77 2.62 10.52 12.37
CA ALA A 77 3.00 9.34 11.63
C ALA A 77 2.80 9.48 10.13
N ILE A 78 3.58 8.71 9.39
CA ILE A 78 3.40 8.37 7.98
C ILE A 78 3.01 6.89 7.96
N VAL A 79 1.83 6.59 7.44
CA VAL A 79 1.33 5.23 7.24
C VAL A 79 1.55 4.86 5.77
N VAL A 80 2.28 3.78 5.52
CA VAL A 80 2.45 3.24 4.17
C VAL A 80 1.37 2.20 3.89
N SER A 81 0.61 2.39 2.82
CA SER A 81 -0.54 1.57 2.46
C SER A 81 -0.13 0.18 1.97
N HIS A 82 0.93 0.11 1.15
CA HIS A 82 1.45 -1.12 0.55
C HIS A 82 2.90 -0.97 0.04
N GLN A 83 3.45 -2.01 -0.58
CA GLN A 83 4.89 -2.15 -0.84
C GLN A 83 5.44 -1.43 -2.08
N HIS A 84 4.60 -0.74 -2.87
CA HIS A 84 5.08 -0.07 -4.07
C HIS A 84 5.87 1.21 -3.76
N PRO A 85 6.94 1.49 -4.53
CA PRO A 85 7.94 2.50 -4.20
C PRO A 85 7.37 3.92 -4.15
N ASP A 86 6.37 4.21 -4.98
CA ASP A 86 5.68 5.49 -5.08
C ASP A 86 4.80 5.84 -3.88
N HIS A 87 4.68 4.92 -2.93
CA HIS A 87 3.99 5.14 -1.67
C HIS A 87 4.92 5.39 -0.48
N TYR A 88 6.24 5.22 -0.60
CA TYR A 88 7.14 5.38 0.55
C TYR A 88 8.57 5.87 0.27
N PHE A 89 9.03 5.90 -0.98
CA PHE A 89 10.41 6.32 -1.28
C PHE A 89 10.69 7.77 -0.85
N GLY A 90 9.74 8.68 -1.02
CA GLY A 90 9.86 10.07 -0.59
C GLY A 90 9.71 10.28 0.93
N ALA A 91 9.42 9.25 1.72
CA ALA A 91 9.24 9.36 3.17
C ALA A 91 10.46 9.92 3.89
N GLU A 92 11.68 9.66 3.40
CA GLU A 92 12.91 10.21 3.97
C GLU A 92 12.86 11.74 3.98
N GLU A 93 12.40 12.36 2.90
CA GLU A 93 12.35 13.81 2.75
C GLU A 93 11.30 14.44 3.67
N VAL A 94 10.15 13.77 3.85
CA VAL A 94 9.12 14.18 4.81
C VAL A 94 9.69 14.12 6.25
N LEU A 95 10.36 13.04 6.62
CA LEU A 95 10.93 12.88 7.95
C LEU A 95 12.07 13.86 8.25
N ARG A 96 12.75 14.42 7.24
CA ARG A 96 13.73 15.51 7.45
C ARG A 96 13.09 16.78 8.00
N LEU A 97 11.85 17.11 7.60
CA LEU A 97 11.10 18.26 8.14
C LEU A 97 10.28 17.89 9.38
N PHE A 98 9.91 16.62 9.54
CA PHE A 98 9.13 16.10 10.67
C PHE A 98 9.86 14.98 11.40
N PRO A 99 11.01 15.24 12.06
CA PRO A 99 11.90 14.21 12.59
C PRO A 99 11.31 13.41 13.76
N THR A 100 10.22 13.87 14.35
CA THR A 100 9.50 13.15 15.42
C THR A 100 8.39 12.25 14.92
N ALA A 101 8.00 12.36 13.64
CA ALA A 101 6.97 11.51 13.06
C ALA A 101 7.49 10.08 12.89
N GLN A 102 6.62 9.10 13.08
CA GLN A 102 6.96 7.68 12.87
C GLN A 102 6.63 7.25 11.45
N LEU A 103 7.51 6.50 10.80
CA LEU A 103 7.18 5.77 9.56
C LEU A 103 6.71 4.37 9.92
N VAL A 104 5.44 4.06 9.65
CA VAL A 104 4.79 2.80 10.06
C VAL A 104 4.02 2.15 8.91
N ALA A 105 3.90 0.84 8.94
CA ALA A 105 3.07 0.08 8.00
C ALA A 105 2.59 -1.23 8.64
N ALA A 106 1.53 -1.85 8.10
CA ALA A 106 1.13 -3.17 8.57
C ALA A 106 2.28 -4.19 8.41
N PRO A 107 2.41 -5.21 9.29
CA PRO A 107 3.51 -6.17 9.21
C PRO A 107 3.72 -6.81 7.84
N SER A 108 2.64 -7.14 7.11
CA SER A 108 2.71 -7.67 5.74
C SER A 108 3.32 -6.68 4.74
N VAL A 109 3.05 -5.38 4.91
CA VAL A 109 3.61 -4.32 4.07
C VAL A 109 5.10 -4.14 4.36
N VAL A 110 5.50 -4.17 5.64
CA VAL A 110 6.93 -4.13 6.03
C VAL A 110 7.69 -5.31 5.43
N GLU A 111 7.14 -6.52 5.50
CA GLU A 111 7.72 -7.71 4.87
C GLU A 111 7.83 -7.55 3.36
N GLY A 112 6.77 -7.07 2.70
CA GLY A 112 6.75 -6.78 1.28
C GLY A 112 7.84 -5.80 0.83
N ILE A 113 7.96 -4.67 1.54
CA ILE A 113 9.02 -3.67 1.31
C ILE A 113 10.40 -4.30 1.50
N GLY A 114 10.60 -5.08 2.57
CA GLY A 114 11.87 -5.76 2.83
C GLY A 114 12.31 -6.70 1.71
N ARG A 115 11.35 -7.37 1.05
CA ARG A 115 11.63 -8.25 -0.11
C ARG A 115 11.88 -7.50 -1.41
N THR A 116 11.22 -6.37 -1.63
CA THR A 116 11.13 -5.73 -2.95
C THR A 116 11.95 -4.45 -3.11
N ALA A 117 12.29 -3.75 -2.03
CA ALA A 117 12.88 -2.40 -2.08
C ALA A 117 14.13 -2.32 -2.96
N ALA A 118 15.09 -3.23 -2.80
CA ALA A 118 16.33 -3.22 -3.58
C ALA A 118 16.08 -3.41 -5.09
N ALA A 119 15.16 -4.31 -5.44
CA ALA A 119 14.78 -4.53 -6.84
C ALA A 119 14.05 -3.32 -7.42
N LYS A 120 13.16 -2.67 -6.65
CA LYS A 120 12.45 -1.46 -7.07
C LYS A 120 13.39 -0.26 -7.22
N VAL A 121 14.40 -0.11 -6.36
CA VAL A 121 15.47 0.89 -6.57
C VAL A 121 16.20 0.61 -7.88
N ALA A 122 16.65 -0.63 -8.10
CA ALA A 122 17.34 -0.99 -9.34
C ALA A 122 16.47 -0.78 -10.60
N GLN A 123 15.17 -1.03 -10.50
CA GLN A 123 14.20 -0.81 -11.57
C GLN A 123 14.04 0.68 -11.92
N TRP A 124 13.91 1.56 -10.92
CA TRP A 124 13.52 2.96 -11.15
C TRP A 124 14.70 3.93 -11.25
N LYS A 125 15.87 3.58 -10.70
CA LYS A 125 17.05 4.44 -10.74
C LYS A 125 17.55 4.78 -12.15
N PRO A 126 17.45 3.90 -13.17
CA PRO A 126 17.76 4.29 -14.55
C PRO A 126 16.84 5.38 -15.13
N VAL A 127 15.61 5.49 -14.62
CA VAL A 127 14.61 6.46 -15.10
C VAL A 127 14.77 7.80 -14.39
N TYR A 128 14.97 7.79 -13.08
CA TYR A 128 14.94 8.99 -12.23
C TYR A 128 16.30 9.42 -11.65
N GLY A 129 17.35 8.62 -11.86
CA GLY A 129 18.69 8.90 -11.34
C GLY A 129 18.73 9.04 -9.82
N ASP A 130 19.41 10.07 -9.34
CA ASP A 130 19.59 10.35 -7.92
C ASP A 130 18.31 10.82 -7.20
N ASP A 131 17.21 11.02 -7.95
CA ASP A 131 15.91 11.35 -7.37
C ASP A 131 15.19 10.14 -6.77
N ILE A 132 15.74 8.92 -6.97
CA ILE A 132 15.34 7.70 -6.26
C ILE A 132 16.32 7.49 -5.08
N PRO A 133 15.83 7.21 -3.87
CA PRO A 133 16.71 6.91 -2.74
C PRO A 133 17.55 5.65 -2.98
N ASP A 134 18.83 5.70 -2.62
CA ASP A 134 19.73 4.54 -2.64
C ASP A 134 19.27 3.43 -1.69
N GLN A 135 18.80 3.84 -0.52
CA GLN A 135 18.32 2.96 0.55
C GLN A 135 17.02 3.57 1.09
N PRO A 136 15.87 3.22 0.49
CA PRO A 136 14.58 3.62 1.01
C PRO A 136 14.41 3.22 2.48
N LEU A 137 13.71 4.05 3.26
CA LEU A 137 13.41 3.75 4.65
C LEU A 137 12.46 2.55 4.75
N LEU A 138 12.77 1.60 5.62
CA LEU A 138 11.87 0.51 5.98
C LEU A 138 10.94 0.98 7.12
N PRO A 139 9.60 0.95 6.95
CA PRO A 139 8.67 1.31 8.02
C PRO A 139 8.76 0.36 9.22
N ALA A 140 8.49 0.88 10.41
CA ALA A 140 8.28 0.05 11.59
C ALA A 140 6.91 -0.66 11.52
N PRO A 141 6.77 -1.87 12.09
CA PRO A 141 5.48 -2.54 12.12
C PRO A 141 4.47 -1.76 12.96
N LEU A 142 3.33 -1.45 12.35
CA LEU A 142 2.20 -0.83 13.02
C LEU A 142 1.63 -1.82 14.05
N LEU A 143 1.44 -1.33 15.27
CA LEU A 143 0.83 -2.12 16.34
C LEU A 143 -0.66 -2.36 16.05
N PRO A 144 -1.26 -3.46 16.54
CA PRO A 144 -2.65 -3.84 16.25
C PRO A 144 -3.71 -2.89 16.84
N GLN A 145 -3.30 -1.79 17.46
CA GLN A 145 -4.20 -0.78 18.00
C GLN A 145 -4.52 0.25 16.92
N PRO A 146 -5.79 0.71 16.85
CA PRO A 146 -6.13 1.76 15.90
C PRO A 146 -5.40 3.05 16.25
N LEU A 147 -5.10 3.84 15.22
CA LEU A 147 -4.53 5.15 15.39
C LEU A 147 -5.62 6.10 15.88
N VAL A 148 -5.27 7.04 16.75
CA VAL A 148 -6.19 8.05 17.27
C VAL A 148 -5.49 9.39 17.23
N ILE A 149 -6.12 10.37 16.59
CA ILE A 149 -5.65 11.76 16.59
C ILE A 149 -6.77 12.66 17.10
N ASP A 150 -6.45 13.53 18.06
CA ASP A 150 -7.42 14.48 18.64
C ASP A 150 -8.77 13.84 19.04
N GLY A 151 -8.73 12.61 19.57
CA GLY A 151 -9.90 11.83 19.98
C GLY A 151 -10.71 11.18 18.85
N GLN A 152 -10.23 11.25 17.61
CA GLN A 152 -10.86 10.66 16.42
C GLN A 152 -10.14 9.38 15.98
N LEU A 153 -10.93 8.36 15.64
CA LEU A 153 -10.44 7.03 15.29
C LEU A 153 -10.00 6.96 13.82
N ILE A 154 -8.82 6.39 13.59
CA ILE A 154 -8.28 6.07 12.27
C ILE A 154 -7.91 4.58 12.26
N ARG A 155 -8.51 3.81 11.34
CA ARG A 155 -8.31 2.36 11.25
C ARG A 155 -7.48 2.03 10.02
N VAL A 156 -6.32 1.42 10.22
CA VAL A 156 -5.57 0.79 9.12
C VAL A 156 -6.04 -0.66 9.03
N LEU A 157 -6.77 -0.99 7.97
CA LEU A 157 -7.38 -2.29 7.75
C LEU A 157 -6.56 -3.06 6.72
N GLN A 158 -6.01 -4.21 7.10
CA GLN A 158 -5.33 -5.10 6.17
C GLN A 158 -6.37 -5.92 5.42
N LEU A 159 -6.55 -5.62 4.13
CA LEU A 159 -7.50 -6.33 3.26
C LEU A 159 -6.81 -7.36 2.36
N GLY A 160 -5.48 -7.30 2.23
CA GLY A 160 -4.72 -8.26 1.44
C GLY A 160 -4.54 -7.78 0.01
N GLN A 161 -5.10 -8.50 -0.96
CA GLN A 161 -4.82 -8.27 -2.38
C GLN A 161 -5.50 -6.99 -2.92
N GLY A 162 -4.71 -6.00 -3.33
CA GLY A 162 -5.08 -4.92 -4.25
C GLY A 162 -4.39 -5.14 -5.60
N ASP A 163 -3.75 -4.10 -6.14
CA ASP A 163 -2.76 -4.23 -7.22
C ASP A 163 -1.51 -5.03 -6.82
N SER A 164 -1.30 -5.14 -5.51
CA SER A 164 -0.22 -5.85 -4.83
C SER A 164 -0.76 -6.59 -3.61
N ALA A 165 -0.04 -7.62 -3.17
CA ALA A 165 -0.45 -8.43 -2.03
C ALA A 165 -0.12 -7.76 -0.68
N GLY A 166 -0.90 -8.08 0.35
CA GLY A 166 -0.63 -7.65 1.73
C GLY A 166 -0.96 -6.19 2.03
N SER A 167 -1.69 -5.53 1.15
CA SER A 167 -2.05 -4.12 1.16
C SER A 167 -3.12 -3.77 2.21
N THR A 168 -3.14 -2.50 2.59
CA THR A 168 -4.05 -1.95 3.59
C THR A 168 -4.83 -0.75 3.07
N VAL A 169 -5.98 -0.47 3.70
CA VAL A 169 -6.72 0.78 3.52
C VAL A 169 -6.78 1.54 4.84
N THR A 170 -6.82 2.88 4.77
CA THR A 170 -7.03 3.72 5.95
C THR A 170 -8.47 4.21 5.99
N HIS A 171 -9.25 3.67 6.93
CA HIS A 171 -10.67 4.00 7.12
C HIS A 171 -10.85 5.06 8.22
N LEU A 172 -11.62 6.10 7.89
CA LEU A 172 -11.99 7.22 8.75
C LEU A 172 -13.51 7.22 8.99
N PRO A 173 -14.01 6.51 10.02
CA PRO A 173 -15.45 6.31 10.19
C PRO A 173 -16.22 7.61 10.46
N SER A 174 -15.65 8.55 11.22
CA SER A 174 -16.34 9.78 11.64
C SER A 174 -16.69 10.72 10.48
N ILE A 175 -16.00 10.57 9.34
CA ILE A 175 -16.22 11.35 8.13
C ILE A 175 -16.51 10.47 6.91
N ARG A 176 -16.85 9.19 7.14
CA ARG A 176 -17.28 8.23 6.09
C ARG A 176 -16.34 8.24 4.88
N THR A 177 -15.03 8.16 5.14
CA THR A 177 -13.98 8.25 4.11
C THR A 177 -13.01 7.07 4.22
N VAL A 178 -12.53 6.57 3.09
CA VAL A 178 -11.40 5.62 2.99
C VAL A 178 -10.31 6.21 2.11
N VAL A 179 -9.07 6.18 2.58
CA VAL A 179 -7.87 6.27 1.73
C VAL A 179 -7.54 4.84 1.32
N ALA A 180 -7.78 4.52 0.05
CA ALA A 180 -7.78 3.15 -0.44
C ALA A 180 -6.41 2.67 -0.89
N GLY A 181 -5.43 3.56 -1.09
CA GLY A 181 -4.23 3.20 -1.84
C GLY A 181 -4.62 2.55 -3.16
N ASP A 182 -3.85 1.56 -3.57
CA ASP A 182 -4.00 0.92 -4.88
C ASP A 182 -5.01 -0.24 -4.88
N PHE A 183 -5.93 -0.24 -3.91
CA PHE A 183 -7.20 -0.91 -4.11
C PHE A 183 -8.07 -0.15 -5.11
N ALA A 184 -7.92 1.17 -5.24
CA ALA A 184 -8.74 1.98 -6.11
C ALA A 184 -7.90 2.98 -6.92
N TYR A 185 -8.33 3.20 -8.16
CA TYR A 185 -7.73 4.11 -9.14
C TYR A 185 -8.80 5.09 -9.63
N ASN A 186 -8.41 6.27 -10.11
CA ASN A 186 -9.38 7.27 -10.53
C ASN A 186 -8.89 8.13 -11.69
N GLY A 187 -9.39 7.87 -12.90
CA GLY A 187 -9.04 8.63 -14.10
C GLY A 187 -7.67 8.27 -14.70
N THR A 188 -6.98 7.28 -14.15
CA THR A 188 -5.73 6.70 -14.67
C THR A 188 -5.99 5.26 -15.11
N HIS A 189 -5.13 4.68 -15.94
CA HIS A 189 -5.06 3.23 -16.08
C HIS A 189 -4.72 2.56 -14.73
N VAL A 190 -5.12 1.29 -14.59
CA VAL A 190 -5.01 0.49 -13.35
C VAL A 190 -3.79 -0.44 -13.43
N TRP A 191 -2.97 -0.49 -12.38
CA TRP A 191 -1.78 -1.34 -12.35
C TRP A 191 -2.15 -2.82 -12.19
N THR A 192 -2.15 -3.57 -13.29
CA THR A 192 -2.40 -5.02 -13.28
C THR A 192 -1.12 -5.85 -13.43
N ALA A 193 0.04 -5.20 -13.58
CA ALA A 193 1.30 -5.87 -13.92
C ALA A 193 1.78 -6.87 -12.85
N ASP A 194 1.46 -6.62 -11.58
CA ASP A 194 1.83 -7.48 -10.44
C ASP A 194 0.71 -8.47 -10.05
N THR A 195 -0.28 -8.69 -10.93
CA THR A 195 -1.46 -9.53 -10.65
C THR A 195 -1.64 -10.61 -11.70
N ASP A 196 -2.25 -11.73 -11.28
CA ASP A 196 -2.84 -12.72 -12.18
C ASP A 196 -4.37 -12.75 -12.00
N PRO A 197 -5.12 -13.57 -12.78
CA PRO A 197 -6.58 -13.59 -12.70
C PRO A 197 -7.12 -13.89 -11.30
N ASP A 198 -6.48 -14.79 -10.55
CA ASP A 198 -6.90 -15.13 -9.18
C ASP A 198 -6.66 -13.96 -8.21
N ALA A 199 -5.53 -13.25 -8.36
CA ALA A 199 -5.26 -12.03 -7.62
C ALA A 199 -6.29 -10.93 -7.95
N ARG A 200 -6.65 -10.73 -9.21
CA ARG A 200 -7.68 -9.74 -9.60
C ARG A 200 -9.08 -10.12 -9.14
N GLY A 201 -9.39 -11.42 -9.04
CA GLY A 201 -10.60 -11.92 -8.37
C GLY A 201 -10.65 -11.54 -6.89
N GLN A 202 -9.55 -11.75 -6.16
CA GLN A 202 -9.44 -11.33 -4.75
C GLN A 202 -9.50 -9.81 -4.57
N TRP A 203 -8.84 -9.06 -5.46
CA TRP A 203 -8.92 -7.60 -5.47
C TRP A 203 -10.35 -7.12 -5.69
N SER A 204 -11.07 -7.69 -6.66
CA SER A 204 -12.48 -7.38 -6.90
C SER A 204 -13.37 -7.69 -5.69
N HIS A 205 -13.10 -8.77 -4.97
CA HIS A 205 -13.78 -9.07 -3.70
C HIS A 205 -13.48 -8.00 -2.63
N ASN A 206 -12.22 -7.59 -2.50
CA ASN A 206 -11.78 -6.59 -1.53
C ASN A 206 -12.35 -5.18 -1.82
N LEU A 207 -12.57 -4.82 -3.08
CA LEU A 207 -13.34 -3.63 -3.45
C LEU A 207 -14.77 -3.66 -2.87
N GLY A 208 -15.39 -4.84 -2.85
CA GLY A 208 -16.68 -5.07 -2.19
C GLY A 208 -16.60 -4.86 -0.68
N LEU A 209 -15.56 -5.37 -0.02
CA LEU A 209 -15.34 -5.12 1.42
C LEU A 209 -15.18 -3.63 1.74
N ILE A 210 -14.53 -2.86 0.86
CA ILE A 210 -14.42 -1.39 1.02
C ILE A 210 -15.80 -0.73 0.86
N ALA A 211 -16.62 -1.18 -0.09
CA ALA A 211 -17.98 -0.67 -0.26
C ALA A 211 -18.85 -0.93 0.98
N ASP A 212 -18.70 -2.10 1.60
CA ASP A 212 -19.45 -2.52 2.80
C ASP A 212 -19.09 -1.71 4.06
N LEU A 213 -17.98 -0.97 4.06
CA LEU A 213 -17.68 0.03 5.10
C LEU A 213 -18.70 1.19 5.10
N GLY A 214 -19.50 1.31 4.04
CA GLY A 214 -20.57 2.29 3.93
C GLY A 214 -20.02 3.72 3.92
N VAL A 215 -18.95 3.97 3.16
CA VAL A 215 -18.31 5.29 3.02
C VAL A 215 -18.85 6.09 1.83
N ASP A 216 -18.81 7.42 1.91
CA ASP A 216 -19.24 8.31 0.83
C ASP A 216 -18.07 8.76 -0.05
N ARG A 217 -16.86 8.73 0.52
CA ARG A 217 -15.62 9.16 -0.14
C ARG A 217 -14.57 8.05 -0.16
N VAL A 218 -13.99 7.79 -1.33
CA VAL A 218 -12.83 6.90 -1.51
C VAL A 218 -11.74 7.67 -2.25
N ILE A 219 -10.60 7.83 -1.61
CA ILE A 219 -9.41 8.44 -2.20
C ILE A 219 -8.55 7.32 -2.79
N ALA A 220 -8.45 7.31 -4.11
CA ALA A 220 -7.65 6.38 -4.90
C ALA A 220 -6.15 6.64 -4.74
N GLY A 221 -5.32 5.59 -4.80
CA GLY A 221 -3.87 5.70 -4.72
C GLY A 221 -3.26 6.45 -5.90
N HIS A 222 -3.85 6.34 -7.08
CA HIS A 222 -3.54 7.15 -8.26
C HIS A 222 -4.77 7.90 -8.77
N ARG A 223 -4.62 9.21 -8.98
CA ARG A 223 -5.76 10.09 -9.32
C ARG A 223 -5.39 11.13 -10.36
N ALA A 224 -6.09 11.09 -11.50
CA ALA A 224 -5.99 12.14 -12.50
C ALA A 224 -6.45 13.50 -11.92
N PRO A 225 -5.80 14.61 -12.29
CA PRO A 225 -6.20 15.93 -11.82
C PRO A 225 -7.69 16.23 -12.08
N GLY A 226 -8.39 16.71 -11.05
CA GLY A 226 -9.80 17.12 -11.15
C GLY A 226 -10.84 16.00 -11.03
N ALA A 227 -10.44 14.73 -10.94
CA ALA A 227 -11.37 13.63 -10.70
C ALA A 227 -12.05 13.76 -9.32
N ASP A 228 -13.31 13.37 -9.13
CA ASP A 228 -13.93 13.41 -7.79
C ASP A 228 -13.71 12.12 -7.00
N ASP A 229 -13.92 12.16 -5.68
CA ASP A 229 -13.67 11.00 -4.79
C ASP A 229 -14.96 10.28 -4.38
N ALA A 230 -16.05 10.36 -5.15
CA ALA A 230 -17.31 9.73 -4.78
C ALA A 230 -17.17 8.20 -4.76
N ALA A 231 -17.36 7.60 -3.58
CA ALA A 231 -17.02 6.19 -3.34
C ALA A 231 -17.62 5.23 -4.39
N HIS A 232 -18.91 5.38 -4.68
CA HIS A 232 -19.60 4.54 -5.65
C HIS A 232 -19.00 4.60 -7.07
N ARG A 233 -18.51 5.78 -7.51
CA ARG A 233 -17.88 5.93 -8.85
C ARG A 233 -16.49 5.34 -8.87
N VAL A 234 -15.68 5.67 -7.87
CA VAL A 234 -14.28 5.24 -7.78
C VAL A 234 -14.19 3.71 -7.68
N LEU A 235 -14.98 3.09 -6.80
CA LEU A 235 -14.99 1.63 -6.65
C LEU A 235 -15.54 0.91 -7.90
N ALA A 236 -16.62 1.44 -8.48
CA ALA A 236 -17.19 0.85 -9.71
C ALA A 236 -16.24 0.97 -10.90
N PHE A 237 -15.48 2.06 -11.00
CA PHE A 237 -14.48 2.25 -12.04
C PHE A 237 -13.40 1.16 -11.97
N THR A 238 -12.75 0.98 -10.82
CA THR A 238 -11.69 -0.02 -10.68
C THR A 238 -12.24 -1.44 -10.87
N ALA A 239 -13.37 -1.79 -10.26
CA ALA A 239 -13.98 -3.11 -10.43
C ALA A 239 -14.35 -3.40 -11.90
N GLY A 240 -14.88 -2.38 -12.61
CA GLY A 240 -15.20 -2.48 -14.04
C GLY A 240 -13.95 -2.69 -14.90
N TYR A 241 -12.89 -1.94 -14.61
CA TYR A 241 -11.62 -2.05 -15.33
C TYR A 241 -10.99 -3.44 -15.16
N LEU A 242 -10.97 -4.00 -13.94
CA LEU A 242 -10.43 -5.34 -13.69
C LEU A 242 -11.17 -6.41 -14.47
N ARG A 243 -12.52 -6.36 -14.46
CA ARG A 243 -13.35 -7.28 -15.24
C ARG A 243 -13.06 -7.16 -16.73
N ASP A 244 -13.01 -5.94 -17.25
CA ASP A 244 -12.75 -5.70 -18.67
C ASP A 244 -11.34 -6.12 -19.09
N PHE A 245 -10.35 -5.95 -18.20
CA PHE A 245 -8.99 -6.42 -18.41
C PHE A 245 -8.91 -7.94 -18.47
N ASP A 246 -9.59 -8.65 -17.56
CA ASP A 246 -9.65 -10.11 -17.57
C ASP A 246 -10.39 -10.66 -18.80
N GLU A 247 -11.48 -10.01 -19.22
CA GLU A 247 -12.18 -10.33 -20.47
C GLU A 247 -11.23 -10.18 -21.68
N ALA A 248 -10.53 -9.05 -21.78
CA ALA A 248 -9.61 -8.80 -22.88
C ALA A 248 -8.39 -9.73 -22.84
N LEU A 249 -7.87 -10.07 -21.65
CA LEU A 249 -6.76 -11.01 -21.50
C LEU A 249 -7.17 -12.44 -21.88
N HIS A 250 -8.42 -12.83 -21.60
CA HIS A 250 -8.95 -14.11 -22.05
C HIS A 250 -9.00 -14.21 -23.59
N ASP A 251 -9.41 -13.14 -24.26
CA ASP A 251 -9.48 -13.07 -25.72
C ASP A 251 -8.09 -12.95 -26.38
N HIS A 252 -7.12 -12.37 -25.67
CA HIS A 252 -5.77 -12.08 -26.15
C HIS A 252 -4.68 -12.53 -25.16
N PRO A 253 -4.57 -13.84 -24.85
CA PRO A 253 -3.73 -14.33 -23.74
C PRO A 253 -2.23 -14.21 -24.00
N ASP A 254 -1.81 -14.15 -25.26
CA ASP A 254 -0.41 -14.12 -25.69
C ASP A 254 -0.07 -12.87 -26.54
N ASP A 255 -0.99 -11.90 -26.64
CA ASP A 255 -0.85 -10.73 -27.52
C ASP A 255 -1.04 -9.43 -26.72
N PRO A 256 0.06 -8.83 -26.21
CA PRO A 256 -0.02 -7.61 -25.41
C PRO A 256 -0.52 -6.41 -26.22
N GLU A 257 -0.27 -6.37 -27.53
CA GLU A 257 -0.72 -5.27 -28.39
C GLU A 257 -2.24 -5.35 -28.60
N ALA A 258 -2.77 -6.54 -28.88
CA ALA A 258 -4.21 -6.75 -29.00
C ALA A 258 -4.96 -6.51 -27.68
N LEU A 259 -4.39 -6.98 -26.55
CA LEU A 259 -4.92 -6.69 -25.21
C LEU A 259 -4.97 -5.19 -24.94
N THR A 260 -3.87 -4.47 -25.20
CA THR A 260 -3.78 -3.01 -25.03
C THR A 260 -4.80 -2.30 -25.91
N ALA A 261 -4.95 -2.71 -27.18
CA ALA A 261 -5.91 -2.15 -28.11
C ALA A 261 -7.37 -2.37 -27.64
N ALA A 262 -7.70 -3.56 -27.15
CA ALA A 262 -9.02 -3.89 -26.62
C ALA A 262 -9.37 -3.02 -25.40
N MET A 263 -8.43 -2.83 -24.47
CA MET A 263 -8.62 -1.94 -23.33
C MET A 263 -8.76 -0.48 -23.75
N ASN A 264 -7.93 0.00 -24.67
CA ASN A 264 -8.01 1.38 -25.15
C ASN A 264 -9.30 1.69 -25.91
N ALA A 265 -9.99 0.70 -26.48
CA ALA A 265 -11.31 0.91 -27.09
C ALA A 265 -12.35 1.42 -26.08
N ARG A 266 -12.20 1.09 -24.79
CA ARG A 266 -13.07 1.56 -23.69
C ARG A 266 -12.42 2.65 -22.85
N TYR A 267 -11.10 2.58 -22.67
CA TYR A 267 -10.36 3.33 -21.65
C TYR A 267 -9.28 4.26 -22.21
N GLY A 268 -9.18 4.47 -23.53
CA GLY A 268 -8.11 5.26 -24.14
C GLY A 268 -8.11 6.76 -23.79
N GLY A 269 -9.09 7.24 -23.02
CA GLY A 269 -9.10 8.60 -22.46
C GLY A 269 -8.50 8.71 -21.06
N LEU A 270 -8.07 7.60 -20.45
CA LEU A 270 -7.41 7.61 -19.14
C LEU A 270 -5.97 8.13 -19.26
N THR A 271 -5.46 8.69 -18.16
CA THR A 271 -4.05 9.08 -18.06
C THR A 271 -3.15 7.88 -17.79
N LEU A 272 -1.83 8.07 -17.92
CA LEU A 272 -0.81 7.05 -17.68
C LEU A 272 -0.94 5.79 -18.56
N PRO A 273 -0.96 5.92 -19.91
CA PRO A 273 -1.11 4.77 -20.81
C PRO A 273 -0.03 3.69 -20.62
N ALA A 274 1.18 4.08 -20.21
CA ALA A 274 2.26 3.15 -19.89
C ALA A 274 1.89 2.12 -18.80
N ILE A 275 0.98 2.45 -17.87
CA ILE A 275 0.49 1.49 -16.86
C ILE A 275 -0.23 0.32 -17.53
N LEU A 276 -1.08 0.60 -18.53
CA LEU A 276 -1.76 -0.45 -19.30
C LEU A 276 -0.76 -1.28 -20.10
N GLU A 277 0.21 -0.65 -20.74
CA GLU A 277 1.26 -1.34 -21.50
C GLU A 277 2.05 -2.32 -20.63
N HIS A 278 2.44 -1.91 -19.42
CA HIS A 278 3.09 -2.78 -18.44
C HIS A 278 2.18 -3.92 -17.97
N GLY A 279 0.92 -3.61 -17.68
CA GLY A 279 -0.09 -4.60 -17.29
C GLY A 279 -0.28 -5.67 -18.36
N ALA A 280 -0.43 -5.26 -19.62
CA ALA A 280 -0.57 -6.17 -20.75
C ALA A 280 0.68 -7.03 -20.94
N ALA A 281 1.86 -6.42 -21.01
CA ALA A 281 3.12 -7.13 -21.20
C ALA A 281 3.38 -8.18 -20.11
N ALA A 282 3.12 -7.85 -18.84
CA ALA A 282 3.33 -8.76 -17.72
C ALA A 282 2.35 -9.95 -17.73
N ASN A 283 1.10 -9.73 -18.16
CA ASN A 283 0.05 -10.74 -18.13
C ASN A 283 0.02 -11.65 -19.37
N THR A 284 0.61 -11.21 -20.49
CA THR A 284 0.77 -12.03 -21.70
C THR A 284 2.16 -12.64 -21.83
N ALA A 285 3.10 -12.29 -20.95
CA ALA A 285 4.40 -12.93 -20.90
C ALA A 285 4.19 -14.42 -20.59
N ARG A 286 4.73 -15.30 -21.43
CA ARG A 286 4.69 -16.74 -21.20
C ARG A 286 5.31 -17.02 -19.83
N ARG A 287 4.53 -17.55 -18.90
CA ARG A 287 5.06 -18.16 -17.68
C ARG A 287 5.90 -19.36 -18.14
N GLU A 288 7.22 -19.24 -18.09
CA GLU A 288 8.09 -20.40 -18.20
C GLU A 288 7.73 -21.32 -17.03
N ILE A 289 7.02 -22.40 -17.31
CA ILE A 289 6.88 -23.52 -16.38
C ILE A 289 8.26 -24.17 -16.35
N PRO A 290 8.98 -24.21 -15.22
CA PRO A 290 10.19 -25.00 -15.13
C PRO A 290 9.81 -26.44 -15.44
N THR A 291 10.22 -26.95 -16.60
CA THR A 291 10.06 -28.36 -16.91
C THR A 291 11.00 -29.12 -15.99
N GLU A 292 10.47 -29.98 -15.11
CA GLU A 292 11.21 -31.07 -14.49
C GLU A 292 11.69 -32.03 -15.58
N ALA A 293 12.73 -31.65 -16.32
CA ALA A 293 13.37 -32.47 -17.32
C ALA A 293 14.80 -31.95 -17.56
N ASP A 294 15.66 -32.16 -16.57
CA ASP A 294 17.05 -32.54 -16.83
C ASP A 294 17.41 -33.60 -15.79
N GLY A 295 16.96 -34.82 -16.09
CA GLY A 295 17.44 -36.02 -15.45
C GLY A 295 18.90 -36.29 -15.87
N VAL A 296 19.73 -36.51 -14.85
CA VAL A 296 20.73 -37.58 -14.75
C VAL A 296 21.35 -38.09 -16.06
N ASP A 297 22.60 -37.69 -16.29
CA ASP A 297 23.64 -38.45 -16.99
C ASP A 297 24.95 -37.96 -16.32
N GLY A 298 25.83 -38.72 -15.70
CA GLY A 298 26.10 -40.15 -15.68
C GLY A 298 27.59 -40.21 -15.33
N LEU A 299 27.95 -40.74 -14.16
CA LEU A 299 29.31 -41.21 -13.86
C LEU A 299 29.22 -42.44 -12.96
N ASP A 300 28.94 -43.58 -13.61
CA ASP A 300 29.31 -44.89 -13.11
C ASP A 300 30.84 -45.04 -13.18
N GLY A 301 31.41 -45.54 -12.09
CA GLY A 301 32.82 -45.89 -11.96
C GLY A 301 33.03 -46.81 -10.78
N VAL A 302 32.41 -47.99 -10.84
CA VAL A 302 32.63 -49.12 -9.91
C VAL A 302 34.05 -49.66 -10.09
N VAL A 303 34.78 -49.81 -8.98
CA VAL A 303 35.88 -50.79 -8.88
C VAL A 303 35.70 -51.54 -7.56
N GLU A 304 35.28 -52.80 -7.66
CA GLU A 304 35.40 -53.80 -6.60
C GLU A 304 36.86 -54.29 -6.53
N GLY A 305 37.31 -54.62 -5.31
CA GLY A 305 38.60 -55.26 -5.07
C GLY A 305 38.77 -55.56 -3.58
N GLU A 306 38.40 -56.79 -3.20
CA GLU A 306 38.64 -57.38 -1.89
C GLU A 306 40.15 -57.44 -1.57
N ASP A 307 40.52 -57.15 -0.33
CA ASP A 307 41.68 -57.80 0.30
C ASP A 307 41.47 -57.89 1.83
N VAL A 308 41.50 -59.13 2.29
CA VAL A 308 41.44 -59.57 3.68
C VAL A 308 42.86 -59.56 4.26
N VAL A 309 43.07 -58.90 5.40
CA VAL A 309 44.13 -59.27 6.36
C VAL A 309 43.65 -59.04 7.80
N GLU A 310 43.64 -60.13 8.55
CA GLU A 310 43.47 -60.20 10.01
C GLU A 310 44.62 -59.50 10.75
N ALA A 311 44.34 -58.88 11.91
CA ALA A 311 45.15 -59.05 13.12
C ALA A 311 44.53 -58.33 14.36
N GLU A 312 44.24 -59.16 15.35
CA GLU A 312 44.50 -58.99 16.80
C GLU A 312 43.74 -57.98 17.67
N VAL A 313 42.87 -58.60 18.47
CA VAL A 313 42.48 -58.37 19.87
C VAL A 313 43.48 -57.57 20.72
N GLY A 314 42.95 -56.56 21.42
CA GLY A 314 43.59 -55.90 22.57
C GLY A 314 42.56 -55.33 23.52
N ASP A 315 42.28 -56.07 24.58
CA ASP A 315 41.43 -55.76 25.74
C ASP A 315 42.08 -54.67 26.64
N GLY A 316 41.30 -53.84 27.35
CA GLY A 316 41.88 -52.94 28.36
C GLY A 316 41.08 -51.71 28.81
N GLU A 317 40.17 -51.94 29.76
CA GLU A 317 39.78 -51.10 30.92
C GLU A 317 39.92 -49.55 30.95
N ARG A 318 38.80 -48.95 31.41
CA ARG A 318 38.58 -47.70 32.19
C ARG A 318 38.33 -46.38 31.46
#